data_AF-T1B9E8-F1
#
_entry.id   AF-T1B9E8-F1
#
_cell.length_a   1.000
_cell.length_b   1.000
_cell.length_c   1.000
_cell.angle_alpha   90.00
_cell.angle_beta   90.00
_cell.angle_gamma   90.00
#
_symmetry.space_group_name_H-M   'P 1'
#
loop_
_entity.id
_entity.type
_entity.pdbx_description
1 polymer ?
#
loop_
_entity_poly.entity_id
_entity_poly.type
_entity_poly.pdbx_seq_one_letter_code
_entity_poly.pdbx_strand_id
1 'polypeptide(L)'
;DVIDIQISVAQRTAEGGIRGPLETLGYVFYPANPDRTQRFFREPEGRRRTHVHVRAQGSFDEQLNLLFRDFLRAEPTAAQLYASEKRSLAERFRTDREGYVAAKEPTLWSLLVRAHSWSQKVGWSPPSSDA
;
A
#
# COMPACT_ATOMS: atom_id res chain seq x y z
N ASP A 1 -7.67 -8.48 -9.05
CA ASP A 1 -8.00 -8.60 -7.62
C ASP A 1 -6.77 -9.07 -6.85
N VAL A 2 -6.33 -8.25 -5.88
CA VAL A 2 -5.18 -8.43 -4.98
C VAL A 2 -5.55 -7.71 -3.68
N ILE A 3 -5.25 -8.32 -2.53
CA ILE A 3 -5.35 -7.65 -1.22
C ILE A 3 -3.97 -7.10 -0.85
N ASP A 4 -3.89 -5.85 -0.44
CA ASP A 4 -2.69 -5.27 0.15
C ASP A 4 -2.85 -5.18 1.69
N ILE A 5 -1.91 -5.73 2.43
CA ILE A 5 -1.83 -5.74 3.90
C ILE A 5 -0.60 -4.94 4.32
N GLN A 6 -0.76 -4.06 5.31
CA GLN A 6 0.35 -3.37 5.97
C GLN A 6 0.59 -3.96 7.36
N ILE A 7 1.84 -4.29 7.67
CA ILE A 7 2.28 -4.65 9.02
C ILE A 7 3.28 -3.58 9.49
N SER A 8 2.93 -2.84 10.55
CA SER A 8 3.82 -1.85 11.18
C SER A 8 4.66 -2.53 12.26
N VAL A 9 5.99 -2.41 12.15
CA VAL A 9 6.95 -2.98 13.13
C VAL A 9 7.83 -1.87 13.71
N ALA A 10 8.27 -2.00 14.96
CA ALA A 10 9.13 -0.99 15.59
C ALA A 10 10.41 -0.71 14.79
N GLN A 11 11.02 -1.74 14.20
CA GLN A 11 12.19 -1.61 13.33
C GLN A 11 12.15 -2.60 12.17
N ARG A 12 12.57 -2.16 10.98
CA ARG A 12 12.73 -3.00 9.78
C ARG A 12 14.04 -3.79 9.87
N THR A 13 14.08 -4.86 10.65
CA THR A 13 15.28 -5.72 10.72
C THR A 13 15.40 -6.61 9.48
N ALA A 14 16.63 -6.88 9.03
CA ALA A 14 16.89 -7.76 7.88
C ALA A 14 16.50 -9.22 8.14
N GLU A 15 16.62 -9.71 9.39
CA GLU A 15 16.57 -11.15 9.67
C GLU A 15 15.83 -11.56 10.97
N GLY A 16 15.19 -10.65 11.73
CA GLY A 16 14.91 -10.96 13.14
C GLY A 16 13.48 -10.94 13.70
N GLY A 17 12.49 -10.36 13.01
CA GLY A 17 11.16 -10.15 13.65
C GLY A 17 10.03 -10.93 13.00
N ILE A 18 9.53 -10.38 11.89
CA ILE A 18 8.27 -10.82 11.28
C ILE A 18 8.47 -11.81 10.11
N ARG A 19 9.70 -11.93 9.60
CA ARG A 19 10.00 -12.76 8.43
C ARG A 19 9.71 -14.24 8.68
N GLY A 20 10.31 -14.82 9.73
CA GLY A 20 10.13 -16.24 10.07
C GLY A 20 8.66 -16.63 10.30
N PRO A 21 7.89 -15.86 11.08
CA PRO A 21 6.45 -16.08 11.21
C PRO A 21 5.69 -16.02 9.87
N LEU A 22 5.98 -15.04 9.01
CA LEU A 22 5.33 -14.93 7.68
C LEU A 22 5.70 -16.10 6.76
N GLU A 23 6.97 -16.51 6.72
CA GLU A 23 7.43 -17.67 5.94
C GLU A 23 6.83 -18.98 6.46
N THR A 24 6.63 -19.12 7.79
CA THR A 24 5.93 -20.26 8.40
C THR A 24 4.47 -20.34 7.95
N LEU A 25 3.83 -19.20 7.70
CA LEU A 25 2.48 -19.11 7.12
C LEU A 25 2.48 -19.27 5.58
N GLY A 26 3.64 -19.45 4.96
CA GLY A 26 3.82 -19.65 3.52
C GLY A 26 3.97 -18.37 2.70
N TYR A 27 4.04 -17.19 3.32
CA TYR A 27 4.31 -15.95 2.58
C TYR A 27 5.76 -15.90 2.11
N VAL A 28 5.97 -15.49 0.86
CA VAL A 28 7.28 -15.54 0.20
C VAL A 28 7.92 -14.16 0.22
N PHE A 29 9.09 -14.03 0.84
CA PHE A 29 9.86 -12.78 0.83
C PHE A 29 10.34 -12.44 -0.59
N TYR A 30 10.18 -11.19 -1.01
CA TYR A 30 10.60 -10.68 -2.32
C TYR A 30 11.82 -9.74 -2.19
N PRO A 31 13.05 -10.28 -2.21
CA PRO A 31 14.27 -9.49 -1.98
C PRO A 31 14.60 -8.50 -3.10
N ALA A 32 14.07 -8.74 -4.31
CA ALA A 32 14.27 -7.90 -5.48
C ALA A 32 13.36 -6.65 -5.49
N ASN A 33 12.59 -6.38 -4.42
CA ASN A 33 11.80 -5.16 -4.32
C ASN A 33 12.72 -3.92 -4.38
N PRO A 34 12.55 -3.01 -5.36
CA PRO A 34 13.38 -1.80 -5.46
C PRO A 34 13.12 -0.83 -4.30
N ASP A 35 11.91 -0.86 -3.72
CA ASP A 35 11.57 -0.02 -2.57
C ASP A 35 12.21 -0.57 -1.28
N ARG A 36 13.24 0.14 -0.81
CA ARG A 36 14.00 -0.18 0.40
C ARG A 36 13.33 0.29 1.69
N THR A 37 12.27 1.10 1.60
CA THR A 37 11.54 1.61 2.77
C THR A 37 10.67 0.53 3.44
N GLN A 38 10.52 -0.63 2.80
CA GLN A 38 9.70 -1.74 3.27
C GLN A 38 10.37 -3.10 3.10
N ARG A 39 9.78 -4.14 3.70
CA ARG A 39 9.95 -5.54 3.25
C ARG A 39 8.65 -5.98 2.62
N PHE A 40 8.77 -6.71 1.53
CA PHE A 40 7.64 -7.09 0.70
C PHE A 40 7.54 -8.60 0.63
N PHE A 41 6.35 -9.14 0.89
CA PHE A 41 6.05 -10.56 0.77
C PHE A 41 4.84 -10.76 -0.13
N ARG A 42 4.80 -11.91 -0.80
CA ARG A 42 3.67 -12.35 -1.62
C ARG A 42 2.99 -13.56 -1.01
N GLU A 43 1.77 -13.78 -1.45
CA GLU A 43 0.97 -14.94 -1.09
C GLU A 43 1.69 -16.27 -1.33
N PRO A 44 1.33 -17.33 -0.58
CA PRO A 44 1.68 -18.69 -0.95
C PRO A 44 1.11 -19.06 -2.33
N GLU A 45 1.78 -19.97 -3.04
CA GLU A 45 1.30 -20.45 -4.34
C GLU A 45 -0.13 -21.03 -4.25
N GLY A 46 -0.95 -20.75 -5.26
CA GLY A 46 -2.34 -21.22 -5.30
C GLY A 46 -3.30 -20.52 -4.33
N ARG A 47 -2.83 -19.57 -3.51
CA ARG A 47 -3.69 -18.76 -2.64
C ARG A 47 -4.16 -17.48 -3.31
N ARG A 48 -5.12 -16.80 -2.68
CA ARG A 48 -5.58 -15.49 -3.13
C ARG A 48 -4.39 -14.52 -3.14
N ARG A 49 -4.24 -13.78 -4.24
CA ARG A 49 -3.18 -12.77 -4.39
C ARG A 49 -3.19 -11.78 -3.25
N THR A 50 -2.08 -11.70 -2.53
CA THR A 50 -1.93 -10.90 -1.33
C THR A 50 -0.53 -10.32 -1.27
N HIS A 51 -0.46 -9.02 -1.15
CA HIS A 51 0.76 -8.25 -0.97
C HIS A 51 0.89 -7.89 0.50
N VAL A 52 1.99 -8.28 1.14
CA VAL A 52 2.27 -7.91 2.54
C VAL A 52 3.42 -6.92 2.55
N HIS A 53 3.12 -5.71 3.02
CA HIS A 53 4.04 -4.60 3.16
C HIS A 53 4.42 -4.44 4.64
N VAL A 54 5.65 -4.79 4.99
CA VAL A 54 6.18 -4.60 6.34
C VAL A 54 6.93 -3.27 6.39
N ARG A 55 6.47 -2.35 7.24
CA ARG A 55 6.98 -0.97 7.33
C ARG A 55 7.39 -0.62 8.76
N ALA A 56 8.28 0.36 8.91
CA ALA A 56 8.65 0.84 10.24
C ALA A 56 7.49 1.69 10.79
N GLN A 57 7.09 1.45 12.03
CA GLN A 57 6.06 2.24 12.69
C GLN A 57 6.46 3.72 12.71
N GLY A 58 5.56 4.60 12.27
CA GLY A 58 5.79 6.03 12.21
C GLY A 58 6.62 6.48 11.01
N SER A 59 7.10 5.58 10.14
CA SER A 59 7.79 6.00 8.91
C SER A 59 6.84 6.67 7.93
N PHE A 60 7.40 7.47 7.02
CA PHE A 60 6.60 8.19 6.02
C PHE A 60 5.73 7.25 5.18
N ASP A 61 6.29 6.15 4.69
CA ASP A 61 5.57 5.16 3.88
C ASP A 61 4.49 4.41 4.67
N GLU A 62 4.67 4.22 5.97
CA GLU A 62 3.69 3.61 6.87
C GLU A 62 2.47 4.52 7.05
N GLN A 63 2.71 5.78 7.39
CA GLN A 63 1.64 6.76 7.61
C GLN A 63 0.95 7.19 6.31
N LEU A 64 1.70 7.35 5.21
CA LEU A 64 1.15 7.81 3.93
C LEU A 64 0.09 6.84 3.38
N ASN A 65 0.32 5.54 3.50
CA ASN A 65 -0.63 4.52 3.04
C ASN A 65 -1.90 4.48 3.90
N LEU A 66 -1.76 4.61 5.23
CA LEU A 66 -2.90 4.71 6.14
C LEU A 66 -3.72 5.97 5.89
N LEU A 67 -3.05 7.11 5.74
CA LEU A 67 -3.67 8.40 5.42
C LEU A 67 -4.46 8.30 4.12
N PHE A 68 -3.85 7.76 3.06
CA PHE A 68 -4.51 7.65 1.76
C PHE A 68 -5.76 6.77 1.82
N ARG A 69 -5.69 5.62 2.52
CA ARG A 69 -6.83 4.74 2.73
C ARG A 69 -7.97 5.47 3.44
N ASP A 70 -7.67 6.15 4.53
CA ASP A 70 -8.68 6.80 5.37
C ASP A 70 -9.28 8.02 4.67
N PHE A 71 -8.46 8.79 3.96
CA PHE A 71 -8.92 9.87 3.09
C PHE A 71 -9.92 9.36 2.04
N LEU A 72 -9.61 8.29 1.30
CA LEU A 72 -10.53 7.76 0.29
C LEU A 72 -11.83 7.20 0.90
N ARG A 73 -11.80 6.70 2.14
CA ARG A 73 -13.00 6.28 2.87
C ARG A 73 -13.87 7.47 3.27
N ALA A 74 -13.25 8.58 3.65
CA ALA A 74 -13.94 9.79 4.08
C ALA A 74 -14.42 10.68 2.92
N GLU A 75 -13.80 10.58 1.74
CA GLU A 75 -14.05 11.45 0.58
C GLU A 75 -14.53 10.64 -0.64
N PRO A 76 -15.83 10.33 -0.76
CA PRO A 76 -16.37 9.48 -1.83
C PRO A 76 -16.08 9.98 -3.24
N THR A 77 -16.02 11.29 -3.44
CA THR A 77 -15.69 11.90 -4.74
C THR A 77 -14.24 11.62 -5.14
N ALA A 78 -13.31 11.63 -4.18
CA ALA A 78 -11.91 11.26 -4.39
C ALA A 78 -11.78 9.77 -4.73
N ALA A 79 -12.52 8.91 -4.02
CA ALA A 79 -12.56 7.47 -4.30
C ALA A 79 -13.12 7.15 -5.69
N GLN A 80 -14.19 7.83 -6.10
CA GLN A 80 -14.79 7.68 -7.44
C GLN A 80 -13.81 8.09 -8.53
N LEU A 81 -13.15 9.24 -8.39
CA LEU A 81 -12.11 9.71 -9.32
C LEU A 81 -10.98 8.69 -9.42
N TYR A 82 -10.45 8.20 -8.29
CA TYR A 82 -9.37 7.22 -8.33
C TYR A 82 -9.81 5.90 -8.98
N ALA A 83 -11.05 5.49 -8.75
CA ALA A 83 -11.59 4.27 -9.33
C ALA A 83 -11.84 4.39 -10.84
N SER A 84 -12.34 5.53 -11.33
CA SER A 84 -12.52 5.76 -12.78
C SER A 84 -11.18 5.77 -13.51
N GLU A 85 -10.19 6.47 -12.97
CA GLU A 85 -8.84 6.52 -13.52
C GLU A 85 -8.21 5.13 -13.58
N LYS A 86 -8.28 4.35 -12.49
CA LYS A 86 -7.75 2.98 -12.48
C LYS A 86 -8.42 2.07 -13.50
N ARG A 87 -9.73 2.22 -13.74
CA ARG A 87 -10.46 1.42 -14.75
C ARG A 87 -10.04 1.80 -16.17
N SER A 88 -10.01 3.10 -16.47
CA SER A 88 -9.57 3.60 -17.77
C SER A 88 -8.13 3.18 -18.10
N LEU A 89 -7.22 3.31 -17.12
CA LEU A 89 -5.83 2.87 -17.29
C LEU A 89 -5.72 1.35 -17.45
N ALA A 90 -6.51 0.56 -16.73
CA ALA A 90 -6.50 -0.89 -16.87
C ALA A 90 -6.97 -1.34 -18.27
N GLU A 91 -7.91 -0.61 -18.88
CA GLU A 91 -8.35 -0.86 -20.26
C GLU A 91 -7.26 -0.48 -21.27
N ARG A 92 -6.61 0.67 -21.08
CA ARG A 92 -5.56 1.19 -21.96
C ARG A 92 -4.28 0.36 -21.92
N PHE A 93 -3.87 -0.09 -20.73
CA PHE A 93 -2.60 -0.79 -20.47
C PHE A 93 -2.82 -2.28 -20.17
N ARG A 94 -3.77 -2.91 -20.87
CA ARG A 94 -4.22 -4.29 -20.58
C ARG A 94 -3.10 -5.34 -20.54
N THR A 95 -2.09 -5.17 -21.39
CA THR A 95 -0.94 -6.08 -21.51
C THR A 95 0.36 -5.45 -21.02
N ASP A 96 0.32 -4.23 -20.47
CA ASP A 96 1.49 -3.47 -20.04
C ASP A 96 1.32 -3.05 -18.58
N ARG A 97 1.74 -3.94 -17.68
CA ARG A 97 1.65 -3.70 -16.24
C ARG A 97 2.51 -2.51 -15.80
N GLU A 98 3.69 -2.34 -16.38
CA GLU A 98 4.61 -1.28 -15.99
C GLU A 98 4.08 0.09 -16.44
N GLY A 99 3.58 0.17 -17.68
CA GLY A 99 2.88 1.35 -18.19
C GLY A 99 1.63 1.69 -17.38
N TYR A 100 0.86 0.70 -16.93
CA TYR A 100 -0.26 0.92 -16.01
C TYR A 100 0.19 1.56 -14.68
N VAL A 101 1.27 1.05 -14.08
CA VAL A 101 1.79 1.57 -12.81
C VAL A 101 2.27 3.01 -12.98
N ALA A 102 3.06 3.28 -14.02
CA ALA A 102 3.58 4.61 -14.31
C ALA A 102 2.46 5.62 -14.63
N ALA A 103 1.49 5.23 -15.46
CA ALA A 103 0.39 6.11 -15.87
C ALA A 103 -0.58 6.47 -14.72
N LYS A 104 -0.66 5.64 -13.67
CA LYS A 104 -1.48 5.89 -12.49
C LYS A 104 -0.85 6.90 -11.52
N GLU A 105 0.47 7.03 -11.57
CA GLU A 105 1.25 7.81 -10.60
C GLU A 105 0.79 9.29 -10.46
N PRO A 106 0.52 10.04 -11.55
CA PRO A 106 0.11 11.44 -11.43
C PRO A 106 -1.20 11.63 -10.63
N THR A 107 -2.20 10.79 -10.90
CA THR A 107 -3.48 10.84 -10.18
C THR A 107 -3.30 10.47 -8.71
N LEU A 108 -2.47 9.47 -8.42
CA LEU A 108 -2.14 9.09 -7.04
C LEU A 108 -1.53 10.27 -6.27
N TRP A 109 -0.52 10.94 -6.83
CA TRP A 109 0.13 12.08 -6.17
C TRP A 109 -0.82 13.27 -5.97
N SER A 110 -1.64 13.59 -6.96
CA SER A 110 -2.66 14.65 -6.83
C SER A 110 -3.63 14.36 -5.68
N LEU A 111 -4.07 13.10 -5.54
CA LEU A 111 -4.94 12.70 -4.43
C LEU A 111 -4.20 12.68 -3.09
N LEU A 112 -2.91 12.35 -3.04
CA LEU A 112 -2.11 12.41 -1.81
C LEU A 112 -1.96 13.85 -1.30
N VAL A 113 -1.82 14.84 -2.19
CA VAL A 113 -1.83 16.27 -1.80
C VAL A 113 -3.18 16.66 -1.17
N ARG A 114 -4.27 16.18 -1.75
CA ARG A 114 -5.62 16.37 -1.18
C ARG A 114 -5.77 15.65 0.17
N ALA A 115 -5.24 14.43 0.29
CA ALA A 115 -5.25 13.67 1.53
C ALA A 115 -4.48 14.39 2.64
N HIS A 116 -3.32 14.97 2.33
CA HIS A 116 -2.57 15.80 3.27
C HIS A 116 -3.35 17.06 3.69
N SER A 117 -4.00 17.75 2.76
CA SER A 117 -4.82 18.91 3.08
C SER A 117 -6.03 18.52 3.96
N TRP A 118 -6.64 17.37 3.69
CA TRP A 118 -7.72 16.81 4.49
C TRP A 118 -7.24 16.43 5.89
N SER A 119 -6.06 15.81 6.02
CA SER A 119 -5.49 15.38 7.30
C SER A 119 -5.34 16.54 8.28
N GLN A 120 -4.90 17.71 7.80
CA GLN A 120 -4.78 18.93 8.60
C GLN A 120 -6.14 19.45 9.07
N LYS A 121 -7.15 19.42 8.20
CA LYS A 121 -8.50 19.93 8.50
C LYS A 121 -9.21 19.10 9.57
N VAL A 122 -9.01 17.78 9.54
CA VAL A 122 -9.72 16.86 10.45
C VAL A 122 -8.87 16.42 11.65
N GLY A 123 -7.62 16.89 11.74
CA GLY A 123 -6.68 16.45 12.78
C GLY A 123 -6.38 14.96 12.72
N TRP A 124 -6.23 14.41 11.51
CA TRP A 124 -6.01 12.98 11.31
C TRP A 124 -4.72 12.52 12.00
N SER A 125 -4.81 11.35 12.64
CA SER A 125 -3.70 10.58 13.16
C SER A 125 -3.88 9.12 12.75
N PRO A 126 -2.79 8.33 12.61
CA PRO A 126 -2.92 6.93 12.26
C PRO A 126 -3.76 6.19 13.31
N PRO A 127 -4.69 5.32 12.89
CA PRO A 127 -5.53 4.57 13.83
C PRO A 127 -4.72 3.54 14.61
N SER A 128 -5.31 3.04 15.69
CA SER A 128 -4.79 1.87 16.40
C SER A 128 -4.62 0.68 15.47
N SER A 129 -3.64 -0.16 15.79
CA SER A 129 -3.41 -1.43 15.08
C SER A 129 -4.65 -2.34 15.19
N ASP A 130 -4.89 -3.14 14.16
CA ASP A 130 -5.93 -4.18 14.13
C ASP A 130 -5.51 -5.46 14.89
N ALA A 131 -4.31 -5.47 15.50
CA ALA A 131 -3.69 -6.60 16.20
C ALA A 131 -3.99 -6.63 17.70
#